data_AF-A0A478ECF4-F1
#
_entry.id   AF-A0A478ECF4-F1
#
_cell.length_a   1.000
_cell.length_b   1.000
_cell.length_c   1.000
_cell.angle_alpha   90.00
_cell.angle_beta   90.00
_cell.angle_gamma   90.00
#
_symmetry.space_group_name_H-M   'P 1'
#
loop_
_entity.id
_entity.type
_entity.pdbx_description
1 polymer ?
#
loop_
_entity_poly.entity_id
_entity_poly.type
_entity_poly.pdbx_seq_one_letter_code
_entity_poly.pdbx_strand_id
1 'polypeptide(L)'
;MTVAEIARELGYTHFCGILAPFVYQCIPHRVLASLQKDFHNLIRKDLQKQKCRIADFRLPDLVVLTEMKEPLMWFPLKPSPVKGVRGYLYLLDGRDLLVKSFGVSDDGSAKLYRISRSGVLEIEEAITFVRT
;
A
#
# COMPACT_ATOMS: atom_id res chain seq x y z
N MET A 1 9.43 -17.17 1.65
CA MET A 1 9.06 -18.42 0.97
C MET A 1 7.67 -18.25 0.38
N THR A 2 7.52 -18.28 -0.94
CA THR A 2 6.25 -18.13 -1.65
C THR A 2 5.50 -19.47 -1.72
N VAL A 3 4.22 -19.44 -2.09
CA VAL A 3 3.41 -20.68 -2.21
C VAL A 3 3.97 -21.61 -3.29
N ALA A 4 4.51 -21.06 -4.38
CA ALA A 4 5.21 -21.84 -5.40
C ALA A 4 6.49 -22.51 -4.87
N GLU A 5 7.25 -21.82 -4.01
CA GLU A 5 8.44 -22.38 -3.38
C GLU A 5 8.08 -23.53 -2.43
N ILE A 6 6.99 -23.37 -1.65
CA ILE A 6 6.46 -24.45 -0.79
C ILE A 6 6.02 -25.65 -1.64
N ALA A 7 5.26 -25.42 -2.72
CA ALA A 7 4.81 -26.49 -3.60
C ALA A 7 6.00 -27.26 -4.21
N ARG A 8 7.07 -26.55 -4.59
CA ARG A 8 8.31 -27.17 -5.09
C ARG A 8 9.00 -28.01 -4.01
N GLU A 9 9.11 -27.49 -2.79
CA GLU A 9 9.75 -28.18 -1.66
C GLU A 9 8.97 -29.46 -1.27
N LEU A 10 7.65 -29.43 -1.38
CA LEU A 10 6.78 -30.58 -1.14
C LEU A 10 6.65 -31.53 -2.34
N GLY A 11 7.35 -31.27 -3.46
CA GLY A 11 7.32 -32.13 -4.66
C GLY A 11 6.11 -31.94 -5.58
N TYR A 12 5.23 -30.97 -5.30
CA TYR A 12 4.07 -30.63 -6.13
C TYR A 12 4.44 -29.69 -7.29
N THR A 13 5.35 -30.14 -8.16
CA THR A 13 5.92 -29.33 -9.25
C THR A 13 4.89 -28.86 -10.28
N HIS A 14 3.82 -29.63 -10.49
CA HIS A 14 2.71 -29.28 -11.41
C HIS A 14 1.92 -28.03 -10.95
N PHE A 15 1.93 -27.70 -9.65
CA PHE A 15 1.32 -26.46 -9.16
C PHE A 15 2.26 -25.26 -9.22
N CYS A 16 3.56 -25.44 -9.43
CA CYS A 16 4.52 -24.34 -9.37
C CYS A 16 4.20 -23.24 -10.39
N GLY A 17 3.80 -23.60 -11.61
CA GLY A 17 3.40 -22.61 -12.63
C GLY A 17 2.09 -21.88 -12.28
N ILE A 18 1.16 -22.55 -11.61
CA ILE A 18 -0.13 -21.99 -11.21
C ILE A 18 0.03 -21.05 -10.00
N LEU A 19 0.94 -21.40 -9.09
CA LEU A 19 1.18 -20.67 -7.85
C LEU A 19 2.27 -19.59 -7.97
N ALA A 20 2.98 -19.56 -9.10
CA ALA A 20 4.01 -18.56 -9.32
C ALA A 20 3.35 -17.18 -9.46
N PRO A 21 3.81 -16.17 -8.70
CA PRO A 21 3.30 -14.82 -8.83
C PRO A 21 3.66 -14.25 -10.20
N PHE A 22 2.70 -13.61 -10.86
CA PHE A 22 2.98 -12.89 -12.11
C PHE A 22 3.35 -11.44 -11.79
N VAL A 23 4.63 -11.11 -11.90
CA VAL A 23 5.14 -9.76 -11.62
C VAL A 23 4.90 -8.84 -12.83
N TYR A 24 3.99 -7.87 -12.69
CA TYR A 24 3.77 -6.80 -13.68
C TYR A 24 4.66 -5.59 -13.43
N GLN A 25 5.00 -5.30 -12.17
CA GLN A 25 5.80 -4.14 -11.79
C GLN A 25 7.19 -4.58 -11.30
N CYS A 26 8.22 -4.37 -12.11
CA CYS A 26 9.60 -4.75 -11.77
C CYS A 26 10.28 -3.68 -10.88
N ILE A 27 10.09 -3.77 -9.57
CA ILE A 27 10.69 -2.86 -8.60
C ILE A 27 11.78 -3.58 -7.78
N PRO A 28 12.97 -2.97 -7.59
CA PRO A 28 13.98 -3.54 -6.71
C PRO A 28 13.45 -3.74 -5.29
N HIS A 29 13.66 -4.91 -4.69
CA HIS A 29 13.15 -5.25 -3.36
C HIS A 29 13.47 -4.20 -2.29
N ARG A 30 14.70 -3.65 -2.31
CA ARG A 30 15.13 -2.59 -1.38
C ARG A 30 14.29 -1.31 -1.48
N VAL A 31 13.82 -0.97 -2.68
CA VAL A 31 12.99 0.22 -2.92
C VAL A 31 11.59 -0.06 -2.38
N LEU A 32 11.00 -1.20 -2.74
CA LEU A 32 9.68 -1.62 -2.26
C LEU A 32 9.63 -1.68 -0.73
N ALA A 33 10.66 -2.24 -0.09
CA ALA A 33 10.77 -2.29 1.37
C ALA A 33 10.85 -0.89 2.01
N SER A 34 11.54 0.06 1.37
CA SER A 34 11.60 1.45 1.83
C SER A 34 10.22 2.12 1.73
N LEU A 35 9.57 2.02 0.56
CA LEU A 35 8.22 2.56 0.35
C LEU A 35 7.22 1.99 1.37
N GLN A 36 7.28 0.69 1.63
CA GLN A 36 6.42 0.02 2.61
C GLN A 36 6.66 0.54 4.02
N LYS A 37 7.93 0.66 4.42
CA LYS A 37 8.30 1.21 5.73
C LYS A 37 7.74 2.62 5.90
N ASP A 38 7.92 3.47 4.90
CA ASP A 38 7.50 4.87 4.97
C ASP A 38 5.97 5.01 4.94
N PHE A 39 5.28 4.20 4.14
CA PHE A 39 3.83 4.14 4.14
C PHE A 39 3.27 3.65 5.48
N HIS A 40 3.87 2.61 6.06
CA HIS A 40 3.46 2.13 7.39
C HIS A 40 3.70 3.20 8.46
N ASN A 41 4.81 3.94 8.37
CA ASN A 41 5.09 5.04 9.29
C ASN A 41 4.08 6.19 9.15
N LEU A 42 3.66 6.52 7.93
CA LEU A 42 2.58 7.48 7.68
C LEU A 42 1.29 7.02 8.37
N ILE A 43 0.83 5.80 8.11
CA ILE A 43 -0.38 5.23 8.73
C ILE A 43 -0.27 5.26 10.27
N ARG A 44 0.89 4.88 10.83
CA ARG A 44 1.08 4.89 12.29
C ARG A 44 1.00 6.30 12.88
N LYS A 45 1.66 7.28 12.25
CA LYS A 45 1.61 8.69 12.70
C LYS A 45 0.18 9.23 12.67
N ASP A 46 -0.53 8.92 11.61
CA ASP A 46 -1.92 9.31 11.41
C ASP A 46 -2.85 8.68 12.46
N LEU A 47 -2.67 7.39 12.75
CA LEU A 47 -3.48 6.68 13.74
C LEU A 47 -3.10 7.02 15.19
N GLN A 48 -1.85 7.40 15.49
CA GLN A 48 -1.43 7.83 16.83
C GLN A 48 -2.19 9.07 17.31
N LYS A 49 -2.58 9.96 16.40
CA LYS A 49 -3.42 11.13 16.69
C LYS A 49 -4.87 10.76 17.02
N GLN A 50 -5.27 9.53 16.72
CA GLN A 50 -6.63 9.04 16.86
C GLN A 50 -6.73 8.05 18.04
N LYS A 51 -7.94 7.83 18.56
CA LYS A 51 -8.19 6.82 19.60
C LYS A 51 -8.12 5.37 19.10
N CYS A 52 -7.64 5.14 17.87
CA CYS A 52 -7.56 3.81 17.26
C CYS A 52 -6.29 3.07 17.70
N ARG A 53 -6.44 1.83 18.16
CA ARG A 53 -5.28 0.97 18.48
C ARG A 53 -4.66 0.44 17.20
N ILE A 54 -3.44 0.87 16.90
CA ILE A 54 -2.65 0.43 15.74
C ILE A 54 -2.47 -1.10 15.72
N ALA A 55 -2.37 -1.73 16.89
CA ALA A 55 -2.21 -3.18 17.04
C ALA A 55 -3.37 -4.02 16.46
N ASP A 56 -4.53 -3.40 16.22
CA ASP A 56 -5.69 -4.08 15.65
C ASP A 56 -5.58 -4.29 14.13
N PHE A 57 -4.59 -3.67 13.47
CA PHE A 57 -4.50 -3.63 12.02
C PHE A 57 -3.30 -4.41 11.50
N ARG A 58 -3.55 -5.30 10.54
CA ARG A 58 -2.52 -5.78 9.63
C ARG A 58 -2.30 -4.72 8.56
N LEU A 59 -1.13 -4.11 8.53
CA LEU A 59 -0.80 -3.07 7.55
C LEU A 59 -0.60 -3.68 6.15
N PRO A 60 -0.89 -2.93 5.07
CA PRO A 60 -0.80 -3.42 3.70
C PRO A 60 0.62 -3.85 3.32
N ASP A 61 0.75 -4.96 2.61
CA ASP A 61 2.01 -5.39 1.98
C ASP A 61 2.06 -4.88 0.54
N LEU A 62 3.10 -4.12 0.20
CA LEU A 62 3.23 -3.52 -1.13
C LEU A 62 3.67 -4.55 -2.19
N VAL A 63 4.14 -5.74 -1.81
CA VAL A 63 4.48 -6.79 -2.77
C VAL A 63 3.30 -7.18 -3.65
N VAL A 64 2.09 -7.13 -3.09
CA VAL A 64 0.84 -7.47 -3.80
C VAL A 64 0.64 -6.55 -5.01
N LEU A 65 1.00 -5.27 -4.89
CA LEU A 65 0.88 -4.32 -6.01
C LEU A 65 1.79 -4.68 -7.18
N THR A 66 2.92 -5.34 -6.93
CA THR A 66 3.84 -5.75 -8.01
C THR A 66 3.25 -6.84 -8.90
N GLU A 67 2.25 -7.55 -8.40
CA GLU A 67 1.54 -8.64 -9.09
C GLU A 67 0.25 -8.17 -9.78
N MET A 68 -0.01 -6.86 -9.79
CA MET A 68 -1.23 -6.27 -10.38
C MET A 68 -0.93 -5.51 -11.68
N LYS A 69 -1.77 -5.72 -12.71
CA LYS A 69 -1.77 -4.89 -13.94
C LYS A 69 -2.07 -3.42 -13.66
N GLU A 70 -2.92 -3.19 -12.67
CA GLU A 70 -3.29 -1.88 -12.16
C GLU A 70 -2.93 -1.87 -10.67
N PRO A 71 -1.76 -1.33 -10.31
CA PRO A 71 -1.22 -1.48 -8.96
C PRO A 71 -1.81 -0.47 -7.97
N LEU A 72 -3.15 -0.40 -7.94
CA LEU A 72 -3.97 0.47 -7.10
C LEU A 72 -4.72 -0.40 -6.08
N MET A 73 -4.66 -0.05 -4.79
CA MET A 73 -5.41 -0.73 -3.75
C MET A 73 -6.00 0.21 -2.71
N TRP A 74 -7.02 -0.30 -2.03
CA TRP A 74 -7.70 0.34 -0.91
C TRP A 74 -7.36 -0.35 0.41
N PHE A 75 -6.99 0.42 1.42
CA PHE A 75 -6.83 -0.05 2.80
C PHE A 75 -7.86 0.63 3.70
N PRO A 76 -8.93 -0.10 4.11
CA PRO A 76 -9.99 0.46 4.94
C PRO A 76 -9.56 0.62 6.40
N LEU A 77 -10.00 1.72 7.02
CA LEU A 77 -10.01 1.87 8.47
C LEU A 77 -11.42 1.64 9.03
N LYS A 78 -11.50 1.22 10.30
CA LYS A 78 -12.80 0.99 10.96
C LYS A 78 -13.69 2.26 10.87
N PRO A 79 -15.00 2.11 10.59
CA PRO A 79 -15.94 3.21 10.56
C PRO A 79 -15.90 4.01 11.87
N SER A 80 -15.87 5.33 11.77
CA SER A 80 -16.09 6.22 12.92
C SER A 80 -17.59 6.54 13.01
N PRO A 81 -18.17 6.73 14.21
CA PRO A 81 -19.54 7.21 14.36
C PRO A 81 -19.77 8.60 13.74
N VAL A 82 -18.71 9.35 13.46
CA VAL A 82 -18.75 10.62 12.71
C VAL A 82 -18.44 10.31 11.24
N LYS A 83 -19.44 10.53 10.38
CA LYS A 83 -19.59 10.04 9.00
C LYS A 83 -18.35 10.20 8.09
N GLY A 84 -18.07 9.17 7.29
CA GLY A 84 -17.21 9.23 6.11
C GLY A 84 -16.50 7.91 5.77
N VAL A 85 -16.06 7.76 4.52
CA VAL A 85 -15.13 6.68 4.13
C VAL A 85 -13.78 6.97 4.77
N ARG A 86 -13.22 5.99 5.49
CA ARG A 86 -11.94 6.12 6.18
C ARG A 86 -10.95 5.10 5.67
N GLY A 87 -9.76 5.55 5.31
CA GLY A 87 -8.73 4.66 4.80
C GLY A 87 -7.78 5.33 3.83
N TYR A 88 -7.07 4.51 3.08
CA TYR A 88 -6.01 4.93 2.18
C TYR A 88 -6.21 4.26 0.83
N LEU A 89 -6.27 5.07 -0.22
CA LEU A 89 -6.12 4.60 -1.60
C LEU A 89 -4.65 4.79 -1.99
N TYR A 90 -4.00 3.78 -2.51
CA TYR A 90 -2.57 3.85 -2.81
C TYR A 90 -2.25 3.18 -4.14
N LEU A 91 -1.42 3.84 -4.93
CA LEU A 91 -0.98 3.44 -6.27
C LEU A 91 0.54 3.33 -6.29
N LEU A 92 1.05 2.20 -6.77
CA LEU A 92 2.46 2.06 -7.10
C LEU A 92 2.74 2.67 -8.48
N ASP A 93 3.51 3.75 -8.53
CA ASP A 93 3.87 4.45 -9.75
C ASP A 93 5.39 4.40 -9.96
N GLY A 94 5.83 3.43 -10.77
CA GLY A 94 7.25 3.19 -11.01
C GLY A 94 8.01 2.84 -9.73
N ARG A 95 8.70 3.81 -9.13
CA ARG A 95 9.47 3.64 -7.88
C ARG A 95 8.96 4.50 -6.73
N ASP A 96 7.79 5.08 -6.92
CA ASP A 96 7.10 5.92 -5.96
C ASP A 96 5.77 5.26 -5.56
N LEU A 97 5.25 5.66 -4.40
CA LEU A 97 3.90 5.32 -3.95
C LEU A 97 3.09 6.61 -3.81
N LEU A 98 2.03 6.73 -4.58
CA LEU A 98 1.03 7.78 -4.41
C LEU A 98 -0.03 7.29 -3.42
N VAL A 99 -0.35 8.10 -2.43
CA VAL A 99 -1.30 7.76 -1.36
C VAL A 99 -2.30 8.88 -1.19
N LYS A 100 -3.60 8.56 -1.24
CA LYS A 100 -4.68 9.46 -0.85
C LYS A 100 -5.32 8.92 0.43
N SER A 101 -5.26 9.69 1.51
CA SER A 101 -5.92 9.36 2.78
C SER A 101 -7.30 10.01 2.86
N PHE A 102 -8.28 9.32 3.45
CA PHE A 102 -9.66 9.78 3.59
C PHE A 102 -10.10 9.72 5.05
N GLY A 103 -10.63 10.82 5.60
CA GLY A 103 -11.19 10.84 6.96
C GLY A 103 -10.18 10.47 8.06
N VAL A 104 -8.90 10.79 7.82
CA VAL A 104 -7.77 10.50 8.70
C VAL A 104 -7.22 11.77 9.36
N SER A 105 -7.20 12.89 8.63
CA SER A 105 -6.74 14.17 9.13
C SER A 105 -7.70 14.77 10.18
N ASP A 106 -7.17 15.71 10.96
CA ASP A 106 -7.90 16.35 12.06
C ASP A 106 -9.12 17.16 11.58
N ASP A 107 -9.05 17.70 10.37
CA ASP A 107 -10.14 18.42 9.68
C ASP A 107 -11.04 17.51 8.83
N GLY A 108 -10.72 16.20 8.77
CA GLY A 108 -11.43 15.22 7.95
C GLY A 108 -11.21 15.34 6.44
N SER A 109 -10.39 16.28 5.98
CA SER A 109 -10.10 16.47 4.55
C SER A 109 -9.29 15.30 3.97
N ALA A 110 -9.39 15.11 2.66
CA ALA A 110 -8.52 14.17 1.98
C ALA A 110 -7.13 14.80 1.79
N LYS A 111 -6.08 14.03 2.05
CA LYS A 111 -4.69 14.44 1.83
C LYS A 111 -4.03 13.53 0.82
N LEU A 112 -3.16 14.09 -0.01
CA LEU A 112 -2.37 13.35 -0.99
C LEU A 112 -0.90 13.38 -0.60
N TYR A 113 -0.24 12.24 -0.76
CA TYR A 113 1.17 12.07 -0.46
C TYR A 113 1.88 11.38 -1.62
N ARG A 114 3.11 11.80 -1.87
CA ARG A 114 4.10 11.05 -2.66
C ARG A 114 5.14 10.50 -1.71
N ILE A 115 5.31 9.18 -1.73
CA ILE A 115 6.38 8.48 -1.02
C ILE A 115 7.40 8.04 -2.07
N SER A 116 8.65 8.46 -1.91
CA SER A 116 9.74 8.13 -2.82
C SER A 116 11.03 7.95 -2.03
N ARG A 117 12.16 7.81 -2.74
CA ARG A 117 13.49 7.77 -2.10
C ARG A 117 13.81 9.03 -1.28
N SER A 118 13.22 10.18 -1.61
CA SER A 118 13.42 11.43 -0.85
C SER A 118 12.57 11.50 0.42
N GLY A 119 11.71 10.50 0.68
CA GLY A 119 10.84 10.43 1.84
C GLY A 119 9.36 10.65 1.48
N VAL A 120 8.59 11.08 2.48
CA VAL A 120 7.14 11.33 2.36
C VAL A 120 6.90 12.83 2.20
N LEU A 121 6.25 13.22 1.11
CA LEU A 121 5.87 14.60 0.83
C LEU A 121 4.36 14.70 0.64
N GLU A 122 3.70 15.61 1.38
CA GLU A 122 2.32 16.02 1.09
C GLU A 122 2.32 16.84 -0.20
N ILE A 123 1.41 16.55 -1.12
CA ILE A 123 1.32 17.21 -2.43
C ILE A 123 -0.08 17.79 -2.63
N GLU A 124 -0.17 18.89 -3.36
CA GLU A 124 -1.45 19.44 -3.80
C GLU A 124 -2.04 18.58 -4.93
N GLU A 125 -3.37 18.64 -5.09
CA GLU A 125 -4.15 17.80 -5.99
C GLU A 125 -3.86 18.15 -7.47
N ALA A 126 -2.72 17.69 -8.00
CA ALA A 126 -2.30 17.93 -9.39
C ALA A 126 -1.36 16.86 -9.99
N ILE A 127 -1.21 15.69 -9.35
CA ILE A 127 -0.68 14.51 -10.04
C ILE A 127 -1.83 13.52 -10.14
N THR A 128 -2.61 13.71 -11.19
CA THR A 128 -3.77 12.89 -11.53
C THR A 128 -3.37 11.41 -11.51
N PHE A 129 -4.21 10.57 -10.89
CA PHE A 129 -4.21 9.11 -11.09
C PHE A 129 -4.66 8.78 -12.54
N VAL A 130 -4.04 9.39 -13.54
CA VAL A 130 -4.39 9.27 -14.96
C VAL A 130 -3.18 8.74 -15.69
N ARG A 131 -3.32 7.51 -16.18
CA ARG A 131 -2.45 6.90 -17.19
C ARG A 131 -2.46 7.77 -18.46
N THR A 132 -1.29 8.09 -19.00
CA THR A 132 -1.09 8.03 -20.46
C THR A 132 -0.98 6.58 -20.90
#